data_AF-A0A355YFQ8-F1
#
_entry.id   AF-A0A355YFQ8-F1
#
_cell.length_a   1.000
_cell.length_b   1.000
_cell.length_c   1.000
_cell.angle_alpha   90.00
_cell.angle_beta   90.00
_cell.angle_gamma   90.00
#
_symmetry.space_group_name_H-M   'P 1'
#
loop_
_entity.id
_entity.type
_entity.pdbx_description
1 polymer ?
#
loop_
_entity_poly.entity_id
_entity_poly.type
_entity_poly.pdbx_seq_one_letter_code
_entity_poly.pdbx_strand_id
1 'polypeptide(L)'
;MTGQPGDRDGRAAPDDAGADAASGRRRFVAPPRAQVDPACFRHPLFKAYAAYRALLTSAAWPDIDALNTTLPLPGRRFVAQDAALLADGLHYETRIAMHGHIATRVANWHDLFNALVWGRHPAIKSALNARQCLHIAAMGPQRRNRAQQALTQFDECGVIVRVADPALLPLWDGHRWHELFAAHAARWQDGGIAVAVVIGHALLEQALVPGRLLVGRCVVVQGVDDAACVA
;
A
#
# COMPACT_ATOMS: atom_id res chain seq x y z
N MET A 1 5.15 10.70 -71.04
CA MET A 1 4.94 9.30 -71.46
C MET A 1 6.23 8.54 -71.19
N THR A 2 6.10 7.37 -70.54
CA THR A 2 7.00 6.18 -70.61
C THR A 2 8.48 6.40 -70.27
N GLY A 3 9.06 5.93 -69.16
CA GLY A 3 8.85 4.70 -68.39
C GLY A 3 9.91 3.66 -68.81
N GLN A 4 10.86 3.33 -67.92
CA GLN A 4 11.66 2.08 -67.92
C GLN A 4 12.45 1.94 -66.59
N PRO A 5 12.88 0.70 -66.22
CA PRO A 5 12.60 0.12 -64.90
C PRO A 5 13.84 -0.33 -64.11
N GLY A 6 13.60 -0.70 -62.85
CA GLY A 6 14.22 -1.83 -62.14
C GLY A 6 15.72 -1.81 -61.86
N ASP A 7 16.09 -1.62 -60.59
CA ASP A 7 16.71 -2.72 -59.83
C ASP A 7 16.57 -2.45 -58.32
N ARG A 8 15.96 -3.40 -57.60
CA ARG A 8 15.81 -3.38 -56.14
C ARG A 8 16.57 -4.56 -55.60
N ASP A 9 17.70 -4.30 -54.93
CA ASP A 9 18.42 -5.31 -54.19
C ASP A 9 18.61 -4.89 -52.73
N GLY A 10 18.01 -5.68 -51.83
CA GLY A 10 18.61 -6.12 -50.59
C GLY A 10 18.85 -5.12 -49.45
N ARG A 11 17.79 -4.62 -48.80
CA ARG A 11 17.84 -4.36 -47.35
C ARG A 11 16.59 -4.93 -46.67
N ALA A 12 16.77 -6.07 -46.01
CA ALA A 12 15.81 -6.62 -45.08
C ALA A 12 15.60 -5.62 -43.93
N ALA A 13 14.40 -5.08 -43.83
CA ALA A 13 13.92 -4.41 -42.63
C ALA A 13 13.77 -5.45 -41.53
N PRO A 14 14.12 -5.16 -40.27
CA PRO A 14 13.73 -6.04 -39.18
C PRO A 14 12.21 -5.95 -39.03
N ASP A 15 11.57 -7.11 -39.12
CA ASP A 15 10.14 -7.33 -38.93
C ASP A 15 9.67 -6.69 -37.62
N ASP A 16 8.83 -5.66 -37.78
CA ASP A 16 7.89 -5.20 -36.78
C ASP A 16 6.76 -6.24 -36.71
N ALA A 17 6.96 -7.26 -35.87
CA ALA A 17 5.98 -8.30 -35.63
C ALA A 17 6.00 -8.71 -34.15
N GLY A 18 4.94 -8.33 -33.44
CA GLY A 18 4.63 -8.94 -32.14
C GLY A 18 3.95 -8.02 -31.15
N ALA A 19 2.88 -7.35 -31.57
CA ALA A 19 1.87 -6.86 -30.66
C ALA A 19 1.28 -8.05 -29.87
N ASP A 20 1.87 -8.40 -28.74
CA ASP A 20 1.24 -9.28 -27.77
C ASP A 20 0.55 -8.42 -26.69
N ALA A 21 -0.57 -7.84 -27.10
CA ALA A 21 -1.49 -7.13 -26.22
C ALA A 21 -2.32 -8.12 -25.39
N ALA A 22 -1.65 -8.99 -24.63
CA ALA A 22 -2.28 -9.90 -23.69
C ALA A 22 -2.42 -9.23 -22.32
N SER A 23 -3.50 -8.48 -22.10
CA SER A 23 -4.13 -8.22 -20.77
C SER A 23 -3.16 -8.01 -19.57
N GLY A 24 -2.08 -7.28 -19.76
CA GLY A 24 -0.98 -7.21 -18.80
C GLY A 24 -1.21 -6.11 -17.77
N ARG A 25 -1.97 -6.41 -16.70
CA ARG A 25 -2.03 -5.53 -15.52
C ARG A 25 -0.64 -5.52 -14.88
N ARG A 26 0.24 -4.61 -15.31
CA ARG A 26 1.60 -4.50 -14.76
C ARG A 26 1.50 -4.16 -13.28
N ARG A 27 1.76 -5.16 -12.44
CA ARG A 27 1.94 -5.00 -11.01
C ARG A 27 3.08 -4.01 -10.79
N PHE A 28 2.92 -3.09 -9.86
CA PHE A 28 4.01 -2.19 -9.47
C PHE A 28 5.20 -3.03 -8.95
N VAL A 29 6.40 -2.66 -9.36
CA VAL A 29 7.65 -3.27 -8.89
C VAL A 29 8.44 -2.17 -8.21
N ALA A 30 8.68 -2.33 -6.90
CA ALA A 30 9.49 -1.39 -6.14
C ALA A 30 10.95 -1.42 -6.63
N PRO A 31 11.67 -0.28 -6.58
CA PRO A 31 13.10 -0.27 -6.83
C PRO A 31 13.84 -1.17 -5.82
N PRO A 32 14.98 -1.79 -6.22
CA PRO A 32 15.87 -2.46 -5.28
C PRO A 32 16.23 -1.54 -4.11
N ARG A 33 16.38 -2.10 -2.90
CA ARG A 33 16.67 -1.31 -1.69
C ARG A 33 17.86 -0.37 -1.84
N ALA A 34 18.94 -0.84 -2.46
CA ALA A 34 20.15 -0.05 -2.70
C ALA A 34 19.95 1.14 -3.67
N GLN A 35 18.83 1.18 -4.41
CA GLN A 35 18.50 2.23 -5.36
C GLN A 35 17.43 3.21 -4.82
N VAL A 36 16.91 2.98 -3.61
CA VAL A 36 15.98 3.90 -2.97
C VAL A 36 16.76 5.06 -2.37
N ASP A 37 16.50 6.27 -2.86
CA ASP A 37 17.03 7.49 -2.24
C ASP A 37 16.42 7.66 -0.82
N PRO A 38 17.24 7.72 0.25
CA PRO A 38 16.74 7.98 1.60
C PRO A 38 15.93 9.27 1.75
N ALA A 39 16.04 10.22 0.82
CA ALA A 39 15.22 11.43 0.77
C ALA A 39 13.74 11.12 0.52
N CYS A 40 13.38 9.99 -0.11
CA CYS A 40 11.98 9.55 -0.26
C CYS A 40 11.27 9.48 1.09
N PHE A 41 11.96 9.06 2.15
CA PHE A 41 11.40 8.94 3.50
C PHE A 41 11.20 10.29 4.23
N ARG A 42 11.55 11.42 3.61
CA ARG A 42 11.17 12.76 4.08
C ARG A 42 9.76 13.15 3.64
N HIS A 43 9.16 12.41 2.70
CA HIS A 43 7.81 12.68 2.23
C HIS A 43 6.79 12.58 3.38
N PRO A 44 5.79 13.49 3.48
CA PRO A 44 4.83 13.51 4.59
C PRO A 44 4.09 12.18 4.84
N LEU A 45 3.93 11.33 3.83
CA LEU A 45 3.34 9.98 3.98
C LEU A 45 4.09 9.11 5.00
N PHE A 46 5.39 9.32 5.18
CA PHE A 46 6.20 8.54 6.13
C PHE A 46 6.25 9.15 7.54
N LYS A 47 5.59 10.30 7.78
CA LYS A 47 5.64 11.01 9.07
C LYS A 47 5.23 10.11 10.24
N ALA A 48 4.18 9.31 10.09
CA ALA A 48 3.69 8.39 11.13
C ALA A 48 4.68 7.25 11.45
N TYR A 49 5.66 7.01 10.58
CA TYR A 49 6.64 5.93 10.66
C TYR A 49 8.06 6.44 10.98
N ALA A 50 8.21 7.72 11.34
CA ALA A 50 9.51 8.34 11.61
C ALA A 50 10.32 7.61 12.70
N ALA A 51 9.64 7.05 13.71
CA ALA A 51 10.27 6.24 14.76
C ALA A 51 10.98 4.98 14.22
N TYR A 52 10.56 4.49 13.04
CA TYR A 52 11.11 3.29 12.40
C TYR A 52 12.02 3.62 11.22
N ARG A 53 12.49 4.87 11.11
CA ARG A 53 13.32 5.34 9.99
C ARG A 53 14.59 4.51 9.79
N ALA A 54 15.15 3.93 10.85
CA ALA A 54 16.30 3.04 10.75
C ALA A 54 16.00 1.79 9.89
N LEU A 55 14.82 1.18 10.05
CA LEU A 55 14.38 0.03 9.24
C LEU A 55 14.23 0.41 7.75
N LEU A 56 13.87 1.67 7.47
CA LEU A 56 13.69 2.18 6.11
C LEU A 56 15.01 2.57 5.42
N THR A 57 15.98 3.07 6.19
CA THR A 57 17.20 3.70 5.64
C THR A 57 18.48 2.86 5.77
N SER A 58 18.46 1.78 6.56
CA SER A 58 19.59 0.85 6.68
C SER A 58 20.01 0.30 5.30
N ALA A 59 21.30 0.06 5.07
CA ALA A 59 21.75 -0.57 3.83
C ALA A 59 21.26 -2.02 3.69
N ALA A 60 21.24 -2.76 4.80
CA ALA A 60 20.78 -4.14 4.86
C ALA A 60 19.27 -4.23 5.11
N TRP A 61 18.66 -5.31 4.63
CA TRP A 61 17.31 -5.69 5.02
C TRP A 61 17.31 -6.19 6.47
N PRO A 62 16.31 -5.83 7.29
CA PRO A 62 16.12 -6.48 8.58
C PRO A 62 15.71 -7.94 8.36
N ASP A 63 16.28 -8.85 9.15
CA ASP A 63 15.75 -10.20 9.26
C ASP A 63 14.47 -10.24 10.11
N ILE A 64 13.84 -11.40 10.20
CA ILE A 64 12.57 -11.58 10.91
C ILE A 64 12.72 -11.32 12.42
N ASP A 65 13.87 -11.66 13.01
CA ASP A 65 14.10 -11.50 14.46
C ASP A 65 14.32 -10.01 14.81
N ALA A 66 15.04 -9.27 13.96
CA ALA A 66 15.19 -7.83 14.05
C ALA A 66 13.83 -7.12 13.89
N LEU A 67 12.97 -7.58 12.98
CA LEU A 67 11.59 -7.06 12.85
C LEU A 67 10.79 -7.30 14.12
N ASN A 68 10.76 -8.53 14.65
CA ASN A 68 10.04 -8.87 15.88
C ASN A 68 10.56 -8.10 17.10
N THR A 69 11.86 -7.82 17.16
CA THR A 69 12.47 -7.03 18.23
C THR A 69 12.08 -5.55 18.13
N THR A 70 12.08 -4.98 16.93
CA THR A 70 11.82 -3.55 16.71
C THR A 70 10.32 -3.22 16.74
N LEU A 71 9.47 -4.18 16.37
CA LEU A 71 8.02 -4.03 16.21
C LEU A 71 7.31 -5.09 17.07
N PRO A 72 7.36 -5.00 18.40
CA PRO A 72 6.74 -6.00 19.27
C PRO A 72 5.21 -5.96 19.13
N LEU A 73 4.61 -7.13 18.89
CA LEU A 73 3.16 -7.29 18.70
C LEU A 73 2.60 -8.32 19.70
N PRO A 74 1.84 -7.92 20.72
CA PRO A 74 1.23 -8.87 21.64
C PRO A 74 0.34 -9.89 20.90
N GLY A 75 0.63 -11.18 21.12
CA GLY A 75 -0.10 -12.30 20.51
C GLY A 75 0.12 -12.50 19.01
N ARG A 76 1.06 -11.76 18.38
CA ARG A 76 1.43 -11.90 16.97
C ARG A 76 2.94 -11.82 16.79
N ARG A 77 3.45 -12.39 15.70
CA ARG A 77 4.86 -12.30 15.33
C ARG A 77 5.01 -12.39 13.81
N PHE A 78 6.04 -11.75 13.30
CA PHE A 78 6.50 -11.95 11.93
C PHE A 78 7.17 -13.33 11.83
N VAL A 79 6.91 -14.01 10.73
CA VAL A 79 7.55 -15.29 10.37
C VAL A 79 7.97 -15.23 8.90
N ALA A 80 9.11 -15.84 8.57
CA ALA A 80 9.57 -15.89 7.19
C ALA A 80 8.56 -16.66 6.33
N GLN A 81 8.13 -16.06 5.22
CA GLN A 81 7.26 -16.74 4.26
C GLN A 81 8.11 -17.64 3.35
N ASP A 82 8.38 -18.86 3.83
CA ASP A 82 9.08 -19.90 3.08
C ASP A 82 8.15 -21.07 2.69
N ALA A 83 8.70 -22.04 1.96
CA ALA A 83 7.94 -23.22 1.52
C ALA A 83 7.42 -24.06 2.70
N ALA A 84 8.15 -24.11 3.82
CA ALA A 84 7.74 -24.85 4.99
C ALA A 84 6.52 -24.20 5.67
N LEU A 85 6.53 -22.87 5.81
CA LEU A 85 5.40 -22.12 6.34
C LEU A 85 4.16 -22.31 5.45
N LEU A 86 4.33 -22.26 4.13
CA LEU A 86 3.25 -22.36 3.16
C LEU A 86 2.71 -23.79 2.97
N ALA A 87 3.41 -24.82 3.46
CA ALA A 87 3.03 -26.22 3.30
C ALA A 87 1.71 -26.59 3.99
N ASP A 88 1.29 -25.83 5.01
CA ASP A 88 -0.01 -26.02 5.67
C ASP A 88 -1.21 -25.56 4.84
N GLY A 89 -0.98 -24.90 3.69
CA GLY A 89 -2.02 -24.42 2.79
C GLY A 89 -2.92 -23.32 3.37
N LEU A 90 -2.59 -22.76 4.54
CA LEU A 90 -3.41 -21.74 5.19
C LEU A 90 -3.39 -20.43 4.42
N HIS A 91 -4.57 -19.82 4.27
CA HIS A 91 -4.69 -18.45 3.79
C HIS A 91 -4.01 -17.48 4.77
N TYR A 92 -3.36 -16.43 4.24
CA TYR A 92 -2.62 -15.42 5.02
C TYR A 92 -3.42 -14.91 6.24
N GLU A 93 -4.66 -14.48 6.03
CA GLU A 93 -5.51 -13.95 7.11
C GLU A 93 -5.86 -15.01 8.16
N THR A 94 -6.14 -16.24 7.72
CA THR A 94 -6.45 -17.38 8.61
C THR A 94 -5.24 -17.74 9.46
N ARG A 95 -4.04 -17.73 8.89
CA ARG A 95 -2.78 -17.99 9.60
C ARG A 95 -2.54 -16.98 10.72
N ILE A 96 -2.79 -15.69 10.46
CA ILE A 96 -2.68 -14.63 11.48
C ILE A 96 -3.69 -14.87 12.60
N ALA A 97 -4.94 -15.19 12.27
CA ALA A 97 -5.99 -15.40 13.25
C ALA A 97 -5.77 -16.65 14.12
N MET A 98 -5.28 -17.75 13.54
CA MET A 98 -5.10 -19.02 14.25
C MET A 98 -3.78 -19.12 15.02
N HIS A 99 -2.69 -18.58 14.47
CA HIS A 99 -1.35 -18.78 15.00
C HIS A 99 -0.66 -17.48 15.44
N GLY A 100 -1.27 -16.32 15.18
CA GLY A 100 -0.59 -15.03 15.36
C GLY A 100 0.57 -14.83 14.37
N HIS A 101 0.71 -15.68 13.35
CA HIS A 101 1.85 -15.66 12.43
C HIS A 101 1.57 -14.76 11.23
N ILE A 102 2.29 -13.65 11.13
CA ILE A 102 2.27 -12.73 10.00
C ILE A 102 3.33 -13.19 9.00
N ALA A 103 2.90 -13.91 7.96
CA ALA A 103 3.79 -14.37 6.89
C ALA A 103 4.44 -13.18 6.18
N THR A 104 5.76 -13.12 6.22
CA THR A 104 6.55 -11.96 5.78
C THR A 104 7.66 -12.44 4.85
N ARG A 105 7.65 -11.99 3.60
CA ARG A 105 8.72 -12.25 2.63
C ARG A 105 9.98 -11.50 3.05
N VAL A 106 11.10 -12.21 3.05
CA VAL A 106 12.41 -11.61 3.34
C VAL A 106 12.82 -10.65 2.21
N ALA A 107 13.58 -9.61 2.55
CA ALA A 107 14.11 -8.65 1.59
C ALA A 107 13.04 -8.01 0.66
N ASN A 108 11.88 -7.64 1.23
CA ASN A 108 10.72 -7.19 0.47
C ASN A 108 10.15 -5.86 1.00
N TRP A 109 10.06 -4.84 0.15
CA TRP A 109 9.57 -3.51 0.56
C TRP A 109 8.12 -3.54 1.01
N HIS A 110 7.27 -4.20 0.24
CA HIS A 110 5.85 -4.34 0.55
C HIS A 110 5.62 -4.95 1.93
N ASP A 111 6.28 -6.06 2.25
CA ASP A 111 6.12 -6.73 3.54
C ASP A 111 6.81 -5.97 4.69
N LEU A 112 7.89 -5.23 4.42
CA LEU A 112 8.46 -4.30 5.38
C LEU A 112 7.47 -3.18 5.73
N PHE A 113 6.80 -2.58 4.75
CA PHE A 113 5.77 -1.57 5.01
C PHE A 113 4.56 -2.17 5.71
N ASN A 114 4.11 -3.37 5.32
CA ASN A 114 3.05 -4.09 6.03
C ASN A 114 3.42 -4.33 7.50
N ALA A 115 4.67 -4.70 7.79
CA ALA A 115 5.17 -4.85 9.16
C ALA A 115 5.15 -3.54 9.94
N LEU A 116 5.56 -2.42 9.34
CA LEU A 116 5.48 -1.10 9.96
C LEU A 116 4.03 -0.69 10.27
N VAL A 117 3.09 -0.98 9.37
CA VAL A 117 1.66 -0.72 9.59
C VAL A 117 1.12 -1.58 10.73
N TRP A 118 1.47 -2.87 10.79
CA TRP A 118 1.14 -3.74 11.92
C TRP A 118 1.69 -3.20 13.24
N GLY A 119 2.96 -2.80 13.28
CA GLY A 119 3.62 -2.25 14.47
C GLY A 119 3.00 -0.95 14.94
N ARG A 120 2.58 -0.07 14.02
CA ARG A 120 2.03 1.25 14.35
C ARG A 120 0.53 1.23 14.63
N HIS A 121 -0.23 0.39 13.92
CA HIS A 121 -1.70 0.33 13.93
C HIS A 121 -2.23 -1.10 14.08
N PRO A 122 -1.87 -1.82 15.16
CA PRO A 122 -2.23 -3.21 15.35
C PRO A 122 -3.76 -3.42 15.47
N ALA A 123 -4.49 -2.45 16.03
CA ALA A 123 -5.94 -2.50 16.16
C ALA A 123 -6.64 -2.51 14.79
N ILE A 124 -6.26 -1.58 13.90
CA ILE A 124 -6.79 -1.50 12.53
C ILE A 124 -6.48 -2.79 11.77
N LYS A 125 -5.23 -3.26 11.79
CA LYS A 125 -4.85 -4.49 11.09
C LYS A 125 -5.57 -5.72 11.65
N SER A 126 -5.78 -5.79 12.97
CA SER A 126 -6.57 -6.85 13.59
C SER A 126 -8.04 -6.80 13.18
N ALA A 127 -8.64 -5.60 13.08
CA ALA A 127 -10.01 -5.43 12.62
C ALA A 127 -10.18 -5.86 11.15
N LEU A 128 -9.24 -5.46 10.28
CA LEU A 128 -9.20 -5.89 8.87
C LEU A 128 -9.07 -7.42 8.77
N ASN A 129 -8.12 -8.01 9.50
CA ASN A 129 -7.91 -9.45 9.55
C ASN A 129 -9.17 -10.20 10.01
N ALA A 130 -9.79 -9.78 11.12
CA ALA A 130 -11.01 -10.39 11.63
C ALA A 130 -12.15 -10.36 10.59
N ARG A 131 -12.31 -9.23 9.88
CA ARG A 131 -13.34 -9.09 8.84
C ARG A 131 -13.04 -9.95 7.61
N GLN A 132 -11.78 -10.06 7.20
CA GLN A 132 -11.37 -10.99 6.15
C GLN A 132 -11.64 -12.44 6.54
N CYS A 133 -11.32 -12.85 7.77
CA CYS A 133 -11.58 -14.20 8.28
C CYS A 133 -13.08 -14.55 8.27
N LEU A 134 -13.97 -13.63 8.65
CA LEU A 134 -15.42 -13.86 8.56
C LEU A 134 -15.88 -14.10 7.12
N HIS A 135 -15.32 -13.39 6.15
CA HIS A 135 -15.64 -13.61 4.75
C HIS A 135 -15.06 -14.91 4.19
N ILE A 136 -13.84 -15.28 4.58
CA ILE A 136 -13.22 -16.56 4.22
C ILE A 136 -14.02 -17.73 4.78
N ALA A 137 -14.48 -17.64 6.03
CA ALA A 137 -15.32 -18.66 6.65
C ALA A 137 -16.66 -18.82 5.91
N ALA A 138 -17.25 -17.73 5.44
CA ALA A 138 -18.54 -17.76 4.75
C ALA A 138 -18.47 -18.19 3.27
N MET A 139 -17.37 -17.91 2.56
CA MET A 139 -17.31 -18.05 1.10
C MET A 139 -16.14 -18.91 0.59
N GLY A 140 -15.27 -19.36 1.49
CA GLY A 140 -14.00 -20.01 1.16
C GLY A 140 -12.89 -19.01 0.80
N PRO A 141 -11.62 -19.46 0.76
CA PRO A 141 -10.45 -18.59 0.61
C PRO A 141 -10.25 -18.03 -0.82
N GLN A 142 -10.91 -18.61 -1.83
CA GLN A 142 -10.69 -18.26 -3.24
C GLN A 142 -11.66 -17.19 -3.76
N ARG A 143 -12.79 -16.97 -3.10
CA ARG A 143 -13.82 -16.01 -3.55
C ARG A 143 -13.66 -14.69 -2.81
N ARG A 144 -13.87 -13.59 -3.53
CA ARG A 144 -13.86 -12.23 -2.95
C ARG A 144 -15.13 -11.47 -3.29
N ASN A 145 -15.88 -11.08 -2.26
CA ASN A 145 -17.01 -10.17 -2.44
C ASN A 145 -16.54 -8.69 -2.49
N ARG A 146 -17.48 -7.77 -2.74
CA ARG A 146 -17.19 -6.32 -2.80
C ARG A 146 -16.60 -5.79 -1.50
N ALA A 147 -17.06 -6.29 -0.35
CA ALA A 147 -16.55 -5.86 0.95
C ALA A 147 -15.09 -6.27 1.16
N GLN A 148 -14.72 -7.52 0.87
CA GLN A 148 -13.32 -7.98 0.91
C GLN A 148 -12.44 -7.19 -0.05
N GLN A 149 -12.92 -6.90 -1.25
CA GLN A 149 -12.18 -6.08 -2.21
C GLN A 149 -11.93 -4.67 -1.65
N ALA A 150 -12.92 -4.07 -0.98
CA ALA A 150 -12.76 -2.77 -0.34
C ALA A 150 -11.78 -2.82 0.85
N LEU A 151 -11.87 -3.86 1.70
CA LEU A 151 -10.94 -4.09 2.81
C LEU A 151 -9.50 -4.27 2.30
N THR A 152 -9.29 -5.09 1.26
CA THR A 152 -7.99 -5.27 0.62
C THR A 152 -7.50 -3.96 0.00
N GLN A 153 -8.36 -3.20 -0.69
CA GLN A 153 -7.96 -1.89 -1.22
C GLN A 153 -7.55 -0.92 -0.10
N PHE A 154 -8.28 -0.89 1.01
CA PHE A 154 -7.93 -0.06 2.14
C PHE A 154 -6.62 -0.51 2.81
N ASP A 155 -6.36 -1.82 2.91
CA ASP A 155 -5.09 -2.30 3.44
C ASP A 155 -3.89 -1.93 2.54
N GLU A 156 -4.10 -1.94 1.22
CA GLU A 156 -3.07 -1.68 0.21
C GLU A 156 -2.81 -0.18 0.00
N CYS A 157 -3.86 0.65 -0.02
CA CYS A 157 -3.76 2.08 -0.36
C CYS A 157 -4.59 3.01 0.53
N GLY A 158 -5.02 2.54 1.70
CA GLY A 158 -5.90 3.27 2.61
C GLY A 158 -5.24 4.48 3.26
N VAL A 159 -6.03 5.54 3.38
CA VAL A 159 -5.67 6.78 4.07
C VAL A 159 -6.85 7.14 4.98
N ILE A 160 -6.59 7.54 6.22
CA ILE A 160 -7.61 8.12 7.09
C ILE A 160 -7.39 9.63 7.09
N VAL A 161 -8.43 10.36 6.68
CA VAL A 161 -8.46 11.82 6.67
C VAL A 161 -9.33 12.28 7.82
N ARG A 162 -8.77 13.06 8.72
CA ARG A 162 -9.50 13.70 9.80
C ARG A 162 -10.05 15.04 9.33
N VAL A 163 -11.30 15.32 9.65
CA VAL A 163 -11.96 16.61 9.42
C VAL A 163 -12.54 17.10 10.75
N ALA A 164 -12.14 18.29 11.19
CA ALA A 164 -12.60 18.87 12.45
C ALA A 164 -14.02 19.47 12.32
N ASP A 165 -14.28 20.17 11.22
CA ASP A 165 -15.55 20.85 10.97
C ASP A 165 -16.50 19.94 10.17
N PRO A 166 -17.59 19.44 10.78
CA PRO A 166 -18.53 18.56 10.09
C PRO A 166 -19.22 19.22 8.88
N ALA A 167 -19.22 20.56 8.79
CA ALA A 167 -19.77 21.27 7.64
C ALA A 167 -19.00 20.97 6.33
N LEU A 168 -17.78 20.44 6.42
CA LEU A 168 -16.95 20.08 5.26
C LEU A 168 -17.23 18.64 4.76
N LEU A 169 -17.92 17.80 5.53
CA LEU A 169 -18.22 16.41 5.15
C LEU A 169 -19.11 16.32 3.88
N PRO A 170 -20.17 17.13 3.70
CA PRO A 170 -20.95 17.10 2.47
C PRO A 170 -20.14 17.44 1.22
N LEU A 171 -19.10 18.28 1.36
CA LEU A 171 -18.18 18.58 0.25
C LEU A 171 -17.37 17.35 -0.14
N TRP A 172 -16.95 16.56 0.85
CA TRP A 172 -16.25 15.30 0.63
C TRP A 172 -17.14 14.27 -0.05
N ASP A 173 -18.32 14.02 0.51
CA ASP A 173 -19.27 13.03 -0.01
C ASP A 173 -19.76 13.40 -1.42
N GLY A 174 -19.91 14.70 -1.69
CA GLY A 174 -20.26 15.24 -3.00
C GLY A 174 -19.10 15.37 -3.99
N HIS A 175 -17.89 14.91 -3.63
CA HIS A 175 -16.67 15.02 -4.44
C HIS A 175 -16.36 16.45 -4.92
N ARG A 176 -16.64 17.45 -4.08
CA ARG A 176 -16.44 18.89 -4.36
C ARG A 176 -14.98 19.27 -4.18
N TRP A 177 -14.09 18.69 -4.99
CA TRP A 177 -12.63 18.79 -4.83
C TRP A 177 -12.09 20.20 -4.90
N HIS A 178 -12.65 21.05 -5.77
CA HIS A 178 -12.23 22.44 -5.83
C HIS A 178 -12.54 23.19 -4.52
N GLU A 179 -13.70 22.93 -3.91
CA GLU A 179 -14.04 23.55 -2.63
C GLU A 179 -13.16 23.01 -1.51
N LEU A 180 -12.95 21.69 -1.43
CA LEU A 180 -12.13 21.08 -0.39
C LEU A 180 -10.65 21.46 -0.45
N PHE A 181 -10.06 21.53 -1.65
CA PHE A 181 -8.62 21.71 -1.80
C PHE A 181 -8.21 23.14 -2.13
N ALA A 182 -9.06 23.92 -2.80
CA ALA A 182 -8.75 25.32 -3.15
C ALA A 182 -9.50 26.30 -2.24
N ALA A 183 -10.83 26.26 -2.20
CA ALA A 183 -11.61 27.24 -1.42
C ALA A 183 -11.38 27.12 0.10
N HIS A 184 -11.22 25.90 0.60
CA HIS A 184 -10.91 25.60 2.00
C HIS A 184 -9.45 25.20 2.23
N ALA A 185 -8.51 25.64 1.38
CA ALA A 185 -7.08 25.33 1.53
C ALA A 185 -6.52 25.69 2.92
N ALA A 186 -7.01 26.78 3.53
CA ALA A 186 -6.62 27.19 4.87
C ALA A 186 -6.88 26.09 5.93
N ARG A 187 -7.88 25.23 5.73
CA ARG A 187 -8.18 24.12 6.65
C ARG A 187 -7.13 23.02 6.65
N TRP A 188 -6.42 22.84 5.53
CA TRP A 188 -5.28 21.91 5.47
C TRP A 188 -4.04 22.49 6.15
N GLN A 189 -3.91 23.82 6.16
CA GLN A 189 -2.78 24.53 6.75
C GLN A 189 -2.94 24.70 8.27
N ASP A 190 -4.16 24.97 8.74
CA ASP A 190 -4.50 25.17 10.16
C ASP A 190 -4.76 23.85 10.92
N GLY A 191 -4.81 22.71 10.22
CA GLY A 191 -5.05 21.39 10.80
C GLY A 191 -6.53 21.02 10.98
N GLY A 192 -7.46 21.84 10.48
CA GLY A 192 -8.88 21.54 10.39
C GLY A 192 -9.20 20.35 9.47
N ILE A 193 -8.34 20.08 8.48
CA ILE A 193 -8.30 18.82 7.73
C ILE A 193 -6.86 18.28 7.77
N ALA A 194 -6.69 17.00 8.07
CA ALA A 194 -5.37 16.36 8.10
C ALA A 194 -5.41 14.92 7.61
N VAL A 195 -4.32 14.47 7.00
CA VAL A 195 -4.06 13.03 6.85
C VAL A 195 -3.62 12.50 8.21
N ALA A 196 -4.54 11.85 8.93
CA ALA A 196 -4.27 11.31 10.26
C ALA A 196 -3.33 10.10 10.17
N VAL A 197 -3.56 9.22 9.20
CA VAL A 197 -2.70 8.05 8.96
C VAL A 197 -2.78 7.56 7.52
N VAL A 198 -1.66 7.00 7.06
CA VAL A 198 -1.57 6.20 5.83
C VAL A 198 -1.41 4.73 6.23
N ILE A 199 -2.46 3.93 6.05
CA ILE A 199 -2.45 2.49 6.34
C ILE A 199 -1.99 1.70 5.12
N GLY A 200 -2.20 2.25 3.92
CA GLY A 200 -1.87 1.63 2.65
C GLY A 200 -0.39 1.31 2.49
N HIS A 201 0.01 0.07 2.77
CA HIS A 201 1.42 -0.33 2.71
C HIS A 201 1.96 -0.37 1.27
N ALA A 202 1.13 -0.68 0.27
CA ALA A 202 1.52 -0.53 -1.13
C ALA A 202 1.54 0.93 -1.60
N LEU A 203 0.76 1.83 -0.99
CA LEU A 203 0.88 3.27 -1.24
C LEU A 203 2.22 3.81 -0.73
N LEU A 204 2.67 3.34 0.45
CA LEU A 204 4.00 3.64 0.98
C LEU A 204 5.11 3.06 0.06
N GLU A 205 4.92 1.85 -0.46
CA GLU A 205 5.83 1.22 -1.42
C GLU A 205 5.94 2.02 -2.73
N GLN A 206 4.83 2.54 -3.23
CA GLN A 206 4.81 3.37 -4.44
C GLN A 206 5.52 4.71 -4.24
N ALA A 207 5.53 5.25 -3.01
CA ALA A 207 6.22 6.49 -2.66
C ALA A 207 7.76 6.37 -2.69
N LEU A 208 8.30 5.16 -2.90
CA LEU A 208 9.73 4.95 -3.13
C LEU A 208 10.23 5.48 -4.48
N VAL A 209 9.32 5.79 -5.41
CA VAL A 209 9.64 6.35 -6.73
C VAL A 209 9.33 7.86 -6.72
N PRO A 210 10.35 8.74 -6.68
CA PRO A 210 10.14 10.18 -6.70
C PRO A 210 9.29 10.64 -7.89
N GLY A 211 8.42 11.63 -7.66
CA GLY A 211 7.57 12.22 -8.70
C GLY A 211 6.36 11.36 -9.11
N ARG A 212 6.18 10.16 -8.56
CA ARG A 212 4.98 9.35 -8.80
C ARG A 212 3.75 10.02 -8.17
N LEU A 213 2.68 10.15 -8.95
CA LEU A 213 1.39 10.60 -8.44
C LEU A 213 0.70 9.46 -7.69
N LEU A 214 0.52 9.63 -6.38
CA LEU A 214 -0.01 8.63 -5.48
C LEU A 214 -1.53 8.81 -5.33
N VAL A 215 -2.26 7.70 -5.34
CA VAL A 215 -3.72 7.68 -5.18
C VAL A 215 -4.07 6.78 -4.01
N GLY A 216 -4.61 7.39 -2.95
CA GLY A 216 -5.09 6.69 -1.77
C GLY A 216 -6.60 6.48 -1.76
N ARG A 217 -7.06 5.44 -1.08
CA ARG A 217 -8.46 5.23 -0.73
C ARG A 217 -8.74 5.83 0.64
N CYS A 218 -9.43 6.96 0.63
CA CYS A 218 -9.65 7.72 1.85
C CYS A 218 -10.92 7.28 2.58
N VAL A 219 -10.79 7.08 3.89
CA VAL A 219 -11.90 7.07 4.85
C VAL A 219 -11.83 8.38 5.62
N VAL A 220 -12.94 9.11 5.68
CA VAL A 220 -13.01 10.37 6.43
C VAL A 220 -13.62 10.13 7.80
N VAL A 221 -12.98 10.70 8.82
CA VAL A 221 -13.45 10.66 10.21
C VAL A 221 -13.56 12.08 10.73
N GLN A 222 -14.67 12.37 11.41
CA GLN A 222 -14.82 13.64 12.10
C GLN A 222 -14.02 13.62 13.41
N GLY A 223 -13.18 14.61 13.64
CA GLY A 223 -12.45 14.75 14.89
C GLY A 223 -11.41 15.86 14.90
N VAL A 224 -10.90 16.17 16.10
CA VAL A 224 -9.86 17.17 16.32
C VAL A 224 -8.49 16.57 16.65
N ASP A 225 -8.45 15.28 17.01
CA ASP A 225 -7.23 14.55 17.36
C ASP A 225 -7.02 13.36 16.42
N ASP A 226 -5.82 13.27 15.84
CA ASP A 226 -5.45 12.20 14.93
C ASP A 226 -5.44 10.84 15.65
N ALA A 227 -4.99 10.79 16.91
CA ALA A 227 -4.88 9.53 17.65
C ALA A 227 -6.26 8.92 17.94
N ALA A 228 -7.22 9.73 18.39
CA ALA A 228 -8.60 9.30 18.58
C ALA A 228 -9.28 8.84 17.26
N CYS A 229 -8.91 9.42 16.11
CA CYS A 229 -9.48 9.03 14.81
C CYS A 229 -8.96 7.69 14.28
N VAL A 230 -7.92 7.12 14.89
CA VAL A 230 -7.25 5.87 14.46
C VAL A 230 -7.20 4.80 15.55
N ALA A 231 -7.84 5.06 16.69
CA ALA A 231 -7.92 4.18 17.85
C ALA A 231 -8.93 3.03 17.66
#